data_AF-A0A966M8W7-F1
#
_entry.id   AF-A0A966M8W7-F1
#
_cell.length_a   1.000
_cell.length_b   1.000
_cell.length_c   1.000
_cell.angle_alpha   90.00
_cell.angle_beta   90.00
_cell.angle_gamma   90.00
#
_symmetry.space_group_name_H-M   'P 1'
#
loop_
_entity.id
_entity.type
_entity.pdbx_description
1 polymer ?
#
loop_
_entity_poly.entity_id
_entity_poly.type
_entity_poly.pdbx_seq_one_letter_code
_entity_poly.pdbx_strand_id
1 'polypeptide(L)' 'MSKPKLLITRRWPKAVEEAAKKDFDLTLNENDIPLTIEDMQNALKNYDAISPTVTDVLNSQAFEIQN' A
#
# COMPACT_ATOMS: atom_id res chain seq x y z
N MET A 1 9.70 -12.88 14.75
CA MET A 1 8.54 -12.02 14.43
C MET A 1 8.32 -12.07 12.92
N SER A 2 7.07 -12.08 12.46
CA SER A 2 6.76 -11.89 11.04
C SER A 2 7.12 -10.47 10.63
N LYS A 3 7.54 -10.28 9.37
CA LYS A 3 7.76 -8.92 8.84
C LYS A 3 6.41 -8.19 8.78
N PRO A 4 6.37 -6.87 9.05
CA PRO A 4 5.17 -6.07 8.82
C PRO A 4 4.83 -6.06 7.33
N LYS A 5 3.53 -6.13 7.02
CA LYS A 5 3.00 -6.08 5.66
C LYS A 5 3.00 -4.65 5.14
N LEU A 6 3.63 -4.44 3.99
CA LEU A 6 3.69 -3.14 3.32
C LEU A 6 3.07 -3.23 1.93
N LEU A 7 2.16 -2.32 1.60
CA LEU A 7 1.69 -2.09 0.24
C LEU A 7 2.33 -0.83 -0.34
N ILE A 8 2.95 -0.93 -1.51
CA ILE A 8 3.34 0.23 -2.33
C ILE A 8 2.33 0.39 -3.47
N THR A 9 1.61 1.51 -3.50
CA THR A 9 0.42 1.68 -4.37
C THR A 9 0.76 2.01 -5.82
N ARG A 10 2.00 2.44 -6.10
CA ARG A 10 2.52 2.79 -7.43
C ARG A 10 3.96 2.36 -7.56
N ARG A 11 4.44 2.08 -8.77
CA ARG A 11 5.85 1.70 -8.99
C ARG A 11 6.81 2.74 -8.42
N TRP A 12 7.73 2.26 -7.60
CA TRP A 12 8.82 3.07 -7.06
C TRP A 12 10.11 2.73 -7.81
N PRO A 13 11.19 3.51 -7.62
CA PRO A 13 12.48 3.09 -8.15
C PRO A 13 12.84 1.70 -7.61
N LYS A 14 13.24 0.78 -8.50
CA LYS A 14 13.54 -0.62 -8.17
C LYS A 14 14.46 -0.78 -6.95
N ALA A 15 15.45 0.10 -6.80
CA ALA A 15 16.35 0.08 -5.64
C ALA A 15 15.62 0.24 -4.29
N VAL A 16 14.53 1.02 -4.25
CA VAL A 16 13.70 1.22 -3.06
C VAL A 16 12.81 0.00 -2.81
N GLU A 17 12.20 -0.58 -3.86
CA GLU A 17 11.41 -1.82 -3.74
C GLU A 17 12.26 -2.98 -3.21
N GLU A 18 13.49 -3.13 -3.71
CA GLU A 18 14.45 -4.14 -3.24
C GLU A 18 14.94 -3.88 -1.81
N ALA A 19 15.01 -2.62 -1.37
CA ALA A 19 15.26 -2.29 0.02
C ALA A 19 14.06 -2.67 0.91
N ALA A 20 12.84 -2.31 0.50
CA ALA A 20 11.61 -2.61 1.23
C ALA A 20 11.39 -4.13 1.41
N LYS A 21 11.68 -4.97 0.40
CA LYS A 21 11.57 -6.45 0.51
C LYS A 21 12.45 -7.04 1.63
N LYS A 22 13.54 -6.36 2.01
CA LYS A 22 14.42 -6.84 3.09
C LYS A 22 13.74 -6.74 4.44
N ASP A 23 12.99 -5.68 4.67
CA ASP A 23 12.43 -5.35 5.98
C ASP A 23 10.93 -5.68 6.11
N PHE A 24 10.20 -5.71 4.99
CA PHE A 24 8.74 -5.88 4.95
C PHE A 24 8.29 -7.13 4.19
N ASP A 25 7.10 -7.63 4.51
CA ASP A 25 6.31 -8.51 3.63
C ASP A 25 5.64 -7.62 2.57
N LEU A 26 6.35 -7.43 1.46
CA LEU A 26 6.03 -6.38 0.48
C LEU A 26 5.05 -6.88 -0.58
N THR A 27 3.97 -6.13 -0.79
CA THR A 27 3.11 -6.21 -1.97
C THR A 27 3.28 -4.97 -2.84
N LEU A 28 3.44 -5.19 -4.15
CA LEU A 28 3.55 -4.14 -5.15
C LEU A 28 2.30 -4.10 -6.02
N ASN A 29 1.86 -2.90 -6.39
CA ASN A 29 0.88 -2.73 -7.46
C ASN A 29 1.54 -2.91 -8.84
N GLU A 30 1.65 -4.15 -9.29
CA GLU A 30 2.33 -4.53 -10.54
C GLU A 30 1.77 -3.83 -11.79
N ASN A 31 0.46 -3.59 -11.80
CA ASN A 31 -0.24 -2.94 -12.92
C ASN A 31 -0.03 -1.43 -12.97
N ASP A 32 0.47 -0.84 -11.88
CA ASP A 32 0.69 0.60 -11.78
C ASP A 32 -0.59 1.39 -12.16
N ILE A 33 -1.72 1.08 -11.50
CA ILE A 33 -3.03 1.74 -11.64
C ILE A 33 -3.43 2.35 -10.28
N PRO A 34 -3.87 3.62 -10.20
CA PRO A 34 -4.22 4.23 -8.90
C PRO A 34 -5.28 3.40 -8.18
N LEU A 35 -5.16 3.28 -6.84
CA LEU A 35 -6.13 2.51 -6.06
C LEU A 35 -7.48 3.22 -6.04
N THR A 36 -8.56 2.44 -6.10
CA THR A 36 -9.90 2.94 -5.80
C THR A 36 -10.07 3.15 -4.29
N ILE A 37 -11.17 3.81 -3.87
CA ILE A 37 -11.52 3.95 -2.45
C ILE A 37 -11.69 2.57 -1.80
N GLU A 38 -12.32 1.61 -2.49
CA GLU A 38 -12.51 0.24 -2.00
C GLU A 38 -11.18 -0.48 -1.84
N ASP A 39 -10.27 -0.37 -2.82
CA ASP A 39 -8.93 -0.93 -2.72
C ASP A 39 -8.16 -0.34 -1.54
N MET A 40 -8.27 0.96 -1.30
CA MET A 40 -7.62 1.64 -0.19
C MET A 40 -8.18 1.21 1.17
N GLN A 41 -9.51 1.09 1.30
CA GLN A 41 -10.15 0.56 2.50
C GLN A 41 -9.70 -0.87 2.78
N ASN A 42 -9.61 -1.70 1.74
CA ASN A 42 -9.08 -3.06 1.86
C ASN A 42 -7.61 -3.06 2.26
N ALA A 43 -6.79 -2.17 1.71
CA ALA A 43 -5.40 -2.04 2.09
C ALA A 43 -5.26 -1.64 3.57
N LEU A 44 -6.04 -0.65 4.03
CA LEU A 44 -6.01 -0.15 5.42
C LEU A 44 -6.41 -1.21 6.46
N LYS A 45 -7.23 -2.19 6.07
CA LYS A 45 -7.60 -3.31 6.95
C LYS A 45 -6.55 -4.42 7.02
N ASN A 46 -5.77 -4.62 5.95
CA ASN A 46 -5.01 -5.84 5.74
C ASN A 46 -3.48 -5.67 5.78
N TYR A 47 -2.98 -4.43 5.72
CA TYR A 47 -1.57 -4.10 5.75
C TYR A 47 -1.21 -3.30 7.01
N ASP A 48 0.00 -3.51 7.51
CA ASP A 48 0.52 -2.74 8.65
C ASP A 48 0.96 -1.33 8.23
N ALA A 49 1.34 -1.17 6.96
CA ALA A 49 1.67 0.12 6.35
C ALA A 49 1.28 0.16 4.88
N ILE A 50 0.92 1.37 4.41
CA ILE A 50 0.67 1.67 3.00
C ILE A 50 1.55 2.85 2.62
N SER A 51 2.21 2.76 1.47
CA SER A 51 2.98 3.84 0.85
C SER A 51 2.24 4.35 -0.38
N PRO A 52 1.25 5.26 -0.20
CA PRO A 52 0.51 5.87 -1.29
C PRO A 52 1.36 6.90 -2.05
N THR A 53 0.84 7.37 -3.18
CA THR A 53 1.35 8.51 -3.94
C THR A 53 0.29 9.59 -4.07
N VAL A 54 0.66 10.76 -4.60
CA VAL A 54 -0.25 11.91 -4.80
C VAL A 54 -1.45 11.62 -5.70
N THR A 55 -1.44 10.53 -6.48
CA THR A 55 -2.55 10.12 -7.34
C THR A 55 -3.58 9.23 -6.63
N ASP A 56 -3.26 8.69 -5.46
CA ASP A 56 -4.19 7.88 -4.68
C ASP A 56 -5.18 8.77 -3.93
N VAL A 57 -6.45 8.37 -3.90
CA VAL A 57 -7.49 9.10 -3.16
C VAL A 57 -7.44 8.68 -1.69
N LEU A 58 -6.90 9.56 -0.85
CA LEU A 58 -6.76 9.36 0.59
C LEU A 58 -7.62 10.36 1.39
N ASN A 59 -8.92 10.44 1.05
CA ASN A 59 -9.89 11.30 1.72
C ASN A 59 -10.59 10.56 2.89
N SER A 60 -11.56 11.21 3.56
CA SER A 60 -12.27 10.61 4.70
C SER A 60 -12.92 9.26 4.36
N GLN A 61 -13.46 9.10 3.15
CA GLN A 61 -14.11 7.85 2.71
C GLN A 61 -13.12 6.68 2.69
N ALA A 62 -11.86 6.92 2.34
CA ALA A 62 -10.83 5.88 2.38
C ALA A 62 -10.62 5.31 3.80
N PHE A 63 -10.83 6.13 4.84
CA PHE A 63 -10.66 5.75 6.24
C PHE A 63 -11.95 5.25 6.90
N GLU A 64 -13.08 5.21 6.19
CA GLU A 64 -14.34 4.63 6.68
C GLU A 64 -14.30 3.10 6.65
N ILE A 65 -13.48 2.51 7.52
CA ILE A 65 -13.32 1.07 7.68
C ILE A 65 -14.05 0.59 8.96
N GLN A 66 -14.81 -0.50 8.86
CA GLN A 66 -15.37 -1.19 10.03
C GLN A 66 -14.27 -2.05 10.67
N ASN A 67 -14.11 -1.92 11.98
CA ASN A 67 -13.19 -2.71 12.81
C ASN A 67 -13.70 -4.14 13.03
#